data_AF-A0A5C8PJ62-F1
#
_entry.id   AF-A0A5C8PJ62-F1
#
_cell.length_a   1.000
_cell.length_b   1.000
_cell.length_c   1.000
_cell.angle_alpha   90.00
_cell.angle_beta   90.00
_cell.angle_gamma   90.00
#
_symmetry.space_group_name_H-M   'P 1'
#
loop_
_entity.id
_entity.type
_entity.pdbx_description
1 polymer ?
#
loop_
_entity_poly.entity_id
_entity_poly.type
_entity_poly.pdbx_seq_one_letter_code
_entity_poly.pdbx_strand_id
1 'polypeptide(L)'
;MTLTKTRKAPASTVTVDYRIVDGWHVFTSDQVKGLYVAHEDCRTAYDAVAPAIEALLTENEKVEVKVQPGTTVDRFLAYLKTRVLNLPLRPGRRDFVVIAAHK
;
A
#
# COMPACT_ATOMS: atom_id res chain seq x y z
N MET A 1 23.48 -31.51 12.19
CA MET A 1 22.96 -30.60 11.16
C MET A 1 21.94 -29.69 11.83
N THR A 2 22.33 -28.47 12.16
CA THR A 2 21.50 -27.52 12.92
C THR A 2 20.53 -26.86 11.95
N LEU A 3 19.25 -27.18 12.04
CA LEU A 3 18.19 -26.47 11.32
C LEU A 3 18.10 -25.05 11.89
N THR A 4 18.72 -24.09 11.22
CA THR A 4 18.59 -22.66 11.52
C THR A 4 17.14 -22.27 11.29
N LYS A 5 16.36 -22.19 12.37
CA LYS A 5 15.00 -21.66 12.37
C LYS A 5 15.08 -20.17 12.04
N THR A 6 14.98 -19.83 10.76
CA THR A 6 14.97 -18.44 10.27
C THR A 6 13.82 -17.71 10.98
N ARG A 7 14.14 -16.79 11.90
CA ARG A 7 13.14 -15.92 12.53
C ARG A 7 12.52 -15.07 11.43
N LYS A 8 11.26 -15.37 11.07
CA LYS A 8 10.47 -14.52 10.18
C LYS A 8 10.30 -13.18 10.90
N ALA A 9 10.78 -12.09 10.30
CA ALA A 9 10.62 -10.76 10.86
C ALA A 9 9.12 -10.45 11.05
N PRO A 10 8.74 -9.70 12.11
CA PRO A 10 7.35 -9.32 12.31
C PRO A 10 6.85 -8.54 11.09
N ALA A 11 5.75 -9.02 10.49
CA ALA A 11 5.09 -8.36 9.37
C ALA A 11 3.80 -7.72 9.86
N SER A 12 3.62 -6.43 9.54
CA SER A 12 2.43 -5.64 9.84
C SER A 12 1.68 -5.33 8.55
N THR A 13 0.39 -5.00 8.63
CA THR A 13 -0.42 -4.63 7.46
C THR A 13 -0.78 -3.16 7.56
N VAL A 14 -0.60 -2.42 6.46
CA VAL A 14 -1.08 -1.05 6.31
C VAL A 14 -2.26 -1.03 5.35
N THR A 15 -3.32 -0.35 5.76
CA THR A 15 -4.51 -0.15 4.93
C THR A 15 -4.35 1.13 4.13
N VAL A 16 -4.57 1.06 2.82
CA VAL A 16 -4.52 2.21 1.92
C VAL A 16 -5.89 2.34 1.27
N ASP A 17 -6.49 3.50 1.44
CA ASP A 17 -7.73 3.86 0.80
C ASP A 17 -7.47 4.36 -0.62
N TYR A 18 -8.40 4.04 -1.51
CA TYR A 18 -8.34 4.42 -2.91
C TYR A 18 -9.64 5.10 -3.33
N ARG A 19 -9.51 6.21 -4.07
CA ARG A 19 -10.62 6.93 -4.69
C ARG A 19 -10.21 7.56 -6.01
N ILE A 20 -11.19 7.90 -6.83
CA ILE A 20 -11.00 8.70 -8.05
C ILE A 20 -11.58 10.09 -7.80
N VAL A 21 -10.81 11.14 -8.07
CA VAL A 21 -11.23 12.55 -7.94
C VAL A 21 -10.84 13.27 -9.22
N ASP A 22 -11.83 13.76 -9.99
CA ASP A 22 -11.60 14.51 -11.23
C ASP A 22 -10.64 13.84 -12.23
N GLY A 23 -10.73 12.50 -12.34
CA GLY A 23 -9.85 11.70 -13.20
C GLY A 23 -8.52 11.28 -12.57
N TRP A 24 -8.22 11.76 -11.35
CA TRP A 24 -7.01 11.38 -10.60
C TRP A 24 -7.23 10.16 -9.75
N HIS A 25 -6.28 9.22 -9.78
CA HIS A 25 -6.22 8.08 -8.88
C HIS A 25 -5.52 8.49 -7.59
N VAL A 26 -6.27 8.55 -6.49
CA VAL A 26 -5.80 9.05 -5.21
C VAL A 26 -5.74 7.92 -4.18
N PHE A 27 -4.58 7.75 -3.57
CA PHE A 27 -4.30 6.80 -2.51
C PHE A 27 -3.96 7.53 -1.21
N THR A 28 -4.62 7.16 -0.11
CA THR A 28 -4.43 7.77 1.22
C THR A 28 -4.41 6.70 2.31
N SER A 29 -3.95 7.03 3.52
CA SER A 29 -4.07 6.13 4.68
C SER A 29 -4.17 6.90 5.99
N ASP A 30 -5.10 6.51 6.84
CA ASP A 30 -5.18 7.00 8.22
C ASP A 30 -4.10 6.38 9.13
N GLN A 31 -3.52 5.26 8.71
CA GLN A 31 -2.48 4.54 9.47
C GLN A 31 -1.09 5.10 9.20
N VAL A 32 -0.88 5.73 8.04
CA VAL A 32 0.40 6.34 7.65
C VAL A 32 0.15 7.83 7.45
N LYS A 33 0.40 8.61 8.52
CA LYS A 33 0.18 10.06 8.51
C LYS A 33 0.98 10.71 7.37
N GLY A 34 0.28 11.53 6.58
CA GLY A 34 0.86 12.23 5.44
C GLY A 34 0.87 11.42 4.14
N LEU A 35 0.38 10.17 4.13
CA LEU A 35 0.27 9.42 2.88
C LEU A 35 -0.78 10.04 1.97
N TYR A 36 -0.31 10.63 0.87
CA TYR A 36 -1.14 11.14 -0.21
C TYR A 36 -0.41 10.94 -1.53
N VAL A 37 -0.86 9.98 -2.33
CA VAL A 37 -0.32 9.71 -3.66
C VAL A 37 -1.43 9.92 -4.68
N ALA A 38 -1.21 10.82 -5.63
CA ALA A 38 -2.18 11.13 -6.67
C ALA A 38 -1.50 11.18 -8.04
N HIS A 39 -2.08 10.50 -9.02
CA HIS A 39 -1.62 10.54 -10.41
C HIS A 39 -2.78 10.24 -11.38
N GLU A 40 -2.72 10.76 -12.60
CA GLU A 40 -3.72 10.50 -13.65
C GLU A 40 -3.67 9.05 -14.17
N ASP A 41 -2.47 8.46 -14.21
CA ASP A 41 -2.28 7.03 -14.46
C ASP A 41 -2.33 6.21 -13.17
N CYS A 42 -3.28 5.26 -13.11
CA CYS A 42 -3.49 4.41 -11.94
C CYS A 42 -2.28 3.53 -11.59
N ARG A 43 -1.55 3.03 -12.59
CA ARG A 43 -0.41 2.14 -12.35
C ARG A 43 0.74 2.94 -11.72
N THR A 44 1.04 4.11 -12.26
CA THR A 44 2.02 5.03 -11.67
C THR A 44 1.65 5.41 -10.24
N ALA A 45 0.38 5.77 -9.97
CA ALA A 45 -0.07 6.05 -8.61
C ALA A 45 0.11 4.83 -7.69
N TYR A 46 -0.30 3.64 -8.12
CA TYR A 46 -0.19 2.41 -7.35
C TYR A 46 1.26 2.05 -6.99
N ASP A 47 2.15 2.11 -7.98
CA ASP A 47 3.57 1.76 -7.81
C ASP A 47 4.30 2.76 -6.90
N ALA A 48 3.82 4.00 -6.81
CA ALA A 48 4.35 5.03 -5.92
C ALA A 48 3.93 4.88 -4.44
N VAL A 49 2.89 4.10 -4.13
CA VAL A 49 2.38 3.96 -2.75
C VAL A 49 3.40 3.31 -1.82
N ALA A 50 3.98 2.18 -2.22
CA ALA A 50 4.93 1.45 -1.38
C ALA A 50 6.17 2.28 -0.99
N PRO A 51 6.91 2.90 -1.93
CA PRO A 51 8.05 3.75 -1.56
C PRO A 51 7.64 4.99 -0.75
N ALA A 52 6.44 5.55 -0.99
CA ALA A 52 5.94 6.65 -0.17
C ALA A 52 5.70 6.23 1.29
N ILE A 53 5.13 5.03 1.52
CA ILE A 53 4.96 4.49 2.88
C ILE A 53 6.34 4.21 3.53
N GLU A 54 7.30 3.65 2.78
CA GLU A 54 8.67 3.42 3.28
C GLU A 54 9.32 4.73 3.74
N ALA A 55 9.25 5.78 2.93
CA ALA A 55 9.78 7.10 3.26
C ALA A 55 9.10 7.68 4.50
N LEU A 56 7.76 7.69 4.54
CA LEU A 56 7.00 8.26 5.66
C LEU A 56 7.27 7.52 6.98
N LEU A 57 7.37 6.18 6.98
CA LEU A 57 7.70 5.42 8.19
C LEU A 57 9.15 5.65 8.64
N THR A 58 10.07 5.80 7.70
CA THR A 58 11.47 6.14 8.00
C THR A 58 11.58 7.55 8.58
N GLU A 59 10.85 8.52 8.02
CA GLU A 59 10.91 9.93 8.43
C GLU A 59 10.19 10.18 9.75
N ASN A 60 8.97 9.66 9.90
CA ASN A 60 8.09 9.94 11.05
C ASN A 60 8.41 9.06 12.26
N GLU A 61 8.63 7.76 12.03
CA GLU A 61 8.77 6.77 13.11
C GLU A 61 10.22 6.32 13.33
N LYS A 62 11.16 6.76 12.47
CA LYS A 62 12.57 6.35 12.48
C LYS A 62 12.74 4.83 12.34
N VAL A 63 11.83 4.17 11.62
CA VAL A 63 11.87 2.72 11.37
C VAL A 63 12.21 2.45 9.92
N GLU A 64 13.30 1.71 9.68
CA GLU A 64 13.61 1.15 8.37
C GLU A 64 12.69 -0.06 8.09
N VAL A 65 11.87 0.04 7.05
CA VAL A 65 10.94 -1.03 6.64
C VAL A 65 11.02 -1.27 5.14
N LYS A 66 10.60 -2.47 4.73
CA LYS A 66 10.28 -2.76 3.33
C LYS A 66 8.78 -2.94 3.20
N VAL A 67 8.17 -2.16 2.31
CA VAL A 67 6.73 -2.23 2.01
C VAL A 67 6.56 -2.97 0.70
N GLN A 68 5.60 -3.89 0.67
CA GLN A 68 5.21 -4.60 -0.53
C GLN A 68 3.70 -4.49 -0.71
N PRO A 69 3.21 -4.28 -1.94
CA PRO A 69 1.78 -4.33 -2.18
C PRO A 69 1.25 -5.74 -1.88
N GLY A 70 0.07 -5.82 -1.25
CA GLY A 70 -0.58 -7.09 -0.94
C GLY A 70 -1.14 -7.80 -2.17
N THR A 71 -1.19 -7.11 -3.31
CA THR A 71 -1.64 -7.64 -4.59
C THR A 71 -0.83 -7.06 -5.76
N THR A 72 -0.96 -7.64 -6.95
CA THR A 72 -0.33 -7.07 -8.15
C THR A 72 -1.18 -5.92 -8.70
N VAL A 73 -0.53 -4.96 -9.36
CA VAL A 73 -1.24 -3.84 -9.99
C VAL A 73 -2.27 -4.33 -11.02
N ASP A 74 -2.00 -5.41 -11.77
CA ASP A 74 -2.96 -5.97 -12.73
C ASP A 74 -4.22 -6.50 -12.04
N ARG A 75 -4.06 -7.14 -10.87
CA ARG A 75 -5.17 -7.64 -10.08
C ARG A 75 -5.95 -6.50 -9.44
N PHE A 76 -5.26 -5.44 -9.01
CA PHE A 76 -5.89 -4.21 -8.55
C PHE A 76 -6.71 -3.53 -9.67
N LEU A 77 -6.13 -3.37 -10.86
CA LEU A 77 -6.83 -2.81 -12.03
C LEU A 77 -8.02 -3.67 -12.47
N ALA A 78 -7.88 -5.00 -12.46
CA ALA A 78 -8.99 -5.91 -12.75
C ALA A 78 -10.12 -5.76 -11.70
N TYR A 79 -9.78 -5.56 -10.44
CA TYR A 79 -10.75 -5.28 -9.39
C TYR A 79 -11.46 -3.93 -9.60
N LEU A 80 -10.74 -2.89 -10.03
CA LEU A 80 -11.38 -1.62 -10.38
C LEU A 80 -12.39 -1.79 -11.52
N LYS A 81 -12.02 -2.51 -12.59
CA LYS A 81 -12.90 -2.78 -13.74
C LYS A 81 -14.19 -3.50 -13.35
N THR A 82 -14.14 -4.41 -12.38
CA THR A 82 -15.33 -5.15 -11.91
C THR A 82 -16.26 -4.31 -11.02
N ARG A 83 -15.78 -3.20 -10.43
CA ARG A 83 -16.57 -2.31 -9.57
C ARG A 83 -17.11 -1.05 -10.24
N VAL A 84 -16.61 -0.69 -11.42
CA VAL A 84 -17.20 0.37 -12.26
C VAL A 84 -18.65 0.03 -12.67
N LEU A 85 -19.08 -1.23 -12.52
CA LEU A 85 -20.41 -1.71 -12.89
C LEU A 85 -21.53 -1.57 -11.84
N ASN A 86 -21.32 -0.90 -10.69
CA ASN A 86 -22.34 -0.33 -9.78
C ASN A 86 -21.81 -0.40 -8.34
N LEU A 87 -21.52 0.76 -7.73
CA LEU A 87 -21.61 1.14 -6.30
C LEU A 87 -20.48 2.13 -5.93
N PRO A 88 -20.75 3.12 -5.05
CA PRO A 88 -19.71 3.96 -4.47
C PRO A 88 -18.64 3.11 -3.79
N LEU A 89 -17.38 3.41 -4.08
CA LEU A 89 -16.22 2.80 -3.43
C LEU A 89 -16.35 3.01 -1.92
N ARG A 90 -16.74 1.96 -1.18
CA ARG A 90 -16.63 1.98 0.28
C ARG A 90 -15.13 1.93 0.62
N PRO A 91 -14.59 2.91 1.37
CA PRO A 91 -13.20 2.89 1.84
C PRO A 91 -12.93 1.64 2.69
N GLY A 92 -11.67 1.20 2.77
CA GLY A 92 -11.26 0.16 3.74
C GLY A 92 -10.91 -1.24 3.21
N ARG A 93 -10.24 -1.39 2.06
CA ARG A 93 -9.57 -2.66 1.73
C ARG A 93 -8.06 -2.62 2.00
N ARG A 94 -7.58 -3.73 2.58
CA ARG A 94 -6.27 -3.90 3.23
C ARG A 94 -5.21 -4.25 2.19
N ASP A 95 -4.68 -3.26 1.48
CA ASP A 95 -3.99 -3.54 0.22
C ASP A 95 -2.44 -3.45 0.26
N PHE A 96 -1.81 -3.18 1.42
CA PHE A 96 -0.34 -3.15 1.54
C PHE A 96 0.20 -3.89 2.77
N VAL A 97 1.28 -4.66 2.58
CA VAL A 97 1.97 -5.41 3.63
C VAL A 97 3.30 -4.73 3.93
N VAL A 98 3.53 -4.40 5.20
CA VAL A 98 4.78 -3.82 5.69
C VAL A 98 5.60 -4.92 6.36
N ILE A 99 6.77 -5.19 5.81
CA ILE A 99 7.73 -6.12 6.39
C ILE A 99 8.82 -5.27 7.03
N ALA A 100 8.80 -5.15 8.36
CA ALA A 100 9.86 -4.48 9.08
C ALA A 100 11.09 -5.39 9.12
N ALA A 101 12.24 -4.89 8.64
CA ALA A 101 13.51 -5.52 8.89
C ALA A 101 14.19 -4.72 10.00
N HIS A 102 14.12 -5.21 11.24
CA HIS A 102 14.97 -4.67 12.30
C HIS A 102 16.42 -4.99 11.92
N LYS A 103 17.22 -3.95 11.63
CA LYS A 103 18.68 -4.06 11.70
C LYS A 103 19.15 -3.96 13.14
#